data_AF-A0A9D1J662-F1
#
_entry.id   AF-A0A9D1J662-F1
#
_cell.length_a   1.000
_cell.length_b   1.000
_cell.length_c   1.000
_cell.angle_alpha   90.00
_cell.angle_beta   90.00
_cell.angle_gamma   90.00
#
_symmetry.space_group_name_H-M   'P 1'
#
loop_
_entity.id
_entity.type
_entity.pdbx_description
1 polymer ?
#
loop_
_entity_poly.entity_id
_entity_poly.type
_entity_poly.pdbx_seq_one_letter_code
_entity_poly.pdbx_strand_id
1 'polypeptide(L)'
;TAVNRLYYACFYAVNALLLKYGIPAHTHNGTKFMLGLHFVSNGKIPQSDARIYSLLFHMRNSSDYDDFIYCDKAMVEDYIPKAEAFIEHIKELIAIETEESHT
;
A
#
# COMPACT_ATOMS: atom_id res chain seq x y z
N THR A 1 12.09 7.44 10.95
CA THR A 1 11.14 6.65 11.77
C THR A 1 10.79 5.35 11.05
N ALA A 2 10.53 4.26 11.77
CA ALA A 2 10.17 2.95 11.19
C ALA A 2 8.94 3.02 10.26
N VAL A 3 7.91 3.76 10.66
CA VAL A 3 6.68 3.99 9.88
C VAL A 3 6.94 4.58 8.50
N ASN A 4 7.86 5.55 8.40
CA ASN A 4 8.17 6.19 7.12
C ASN A 4 8.82 5.18 6.15
N ARG A 5 9.72 4.33 6.65
CA ARG A 5 10.33 3.25 5.84
C ARG A 5 9.28 2.23 5.40
N LEU A 6 8.37 1.85 6.31
CA LEU A 6 7.29 0.91 6.03
C LEU A 6 6.31 1.44 4.98
N TYR A 7 5.94 2.72 5.09
CA TYR A 7 5.14 3.41 4.10
C TYR A 7 5.81 3.39 2.72
N TYR A 8 7.09 3.75 2.63
CA TYR A 8 7.78 3.78 1.34
C TYR A 8 7.94 2.39 0.73
N ALA A 9 8.15 1.34 1.53
CA ALA A 9 8.16 -0.03 1.06
C ALA A 9 6.83 -0.40 0.37
N CYS A 10 5.71 -0.12 1.03
CA CYS A 10 4.38 -0.33 0.46
C CYS A 10 4.13 0.57 -0.76
N PHE A 11 4.54 1.84 -0.71
CA PHE A 11 4.39 2.80 -1.81
C PHE A 11 5.11 2.32 -3.07
N TYR A 12 6.35 1.81 -2.96
CA TYR A 12 7.07 1.31 -4.12
C TYR A 12 6.45 0.02 -4.67
N ALA A 13 5.96 -0.88 -3.82
CA ALA A 13 5.22 -2.06 -4.28
C ALA A 13 3.98 -1.66 -5.07
N VAL A 14 3.17 -0.73 -4.55
CA VAL A 14 1.99 -0.20 -5.24
C VAL A 14 2.36 0.49 -6.55
N ASN A 15 3.44 1.29 -6.58
CA ASN A 15 3.88 1.92 -7.82
C ASN A 15 4.32 0.89 -8.86
N ALA A 16 5.04 -0.16 -8.46
CA ALA A 16 5.40 -1.24 -9.37
C ALA A 16 4.16 -1.91 -9.97
N LEU A 17 3.13 -2.14 -9.15
CA LEU A 17 1.84 -2.64 -9.61
C LEU A 17 1.18 -1.68 -10.61
N LEU A 18 1.05 -0.40 -10.27
CA LEU A 18 0.44 0.58 -11.17
C LEU A 18 1.21 0.72 -12.49
N LEU A 19 2.54 0.74 -12.44
CA LEU A 19 3.41 0.78 -13.62
C LEU A 19 3.23 -0.46 -14.49
N LYS A 20 3.15 -1.65 -13.89
CA LYS A 20 2.91 -2.90 -14.63
C LYS A 20 1.60 -2.84 -15.42
N TYR A 21 0.57 -2.20 -14.87
CA TYR A 21 -0.73 -2.04 -15.51
C TYR A 21 -0.85 -0.76 -16.36
N GLY A 22 0.24 0.01 -16.52
CA GLY A 22 0.22 1.27 -17.29
C GLY A 22 -0.67 2.36 -16.69
N ILE A 23 -0.97 2.29 -15.39
CA ILE A 23 -1.84 3.26 -14.69
C ILE A 23 -0.98 4.44 -14.20
N PRO A 24 -1.20 5.67 -14.69
CA PRO A 24 -0.42 6.81 -14.26
C PRO A 24 -0.79 7.25 -12.84
N ALA A 25 0.20 7.30 -11.95
CA ALA A 25 0.08 7.92 -10.64
C ALA A 25 1.33 8.76 -10.35
N HIS A 26 1.14 10.07 -10.19
CA HIS A 26 2.25 11.03 -10.03
C HIS A 26 2.33 11.65 -8.63
N THR A 27 1.37 11.32 -7.75
CA THR A 27 1.31 11.84 -6.38
C THR A 27 1.01 10.70 -5.40
N HIS A 28 1.35 10.90 -4.12
CA HIS A 28 1.05 9.91 -3.09
C HIS A 28 -0.47 9.66 -2.94
N ASN A 29 -1.28 10.73 -2.99
CA ASN A 29 -2.73 10.63 -3.00
C ASN A 29 -3.25 9.95 -4.27
N GLY A 30 -2.68 10.28 -5.43
CA GLY A 30 -3.03 9.64 -6.70
C GLY A 30 -2.72 8.13 -6.68
N THR A 31 -1.58 7.74 -6.12
CA THR A 31 -1.19 6.33 -5.95
C THR A 31 -2.20 5.57 -5.09
N LYS A 32 -2.61 6.16 -3.96
CA LYS A 32 -3.65 5.60 -3.08
C LYS A 32 -5.02 5.50 -3.77
N PHE A 33 -5.40 6.54 -4.51
CA PHE A 33 -6.66 6.57 -5.24
C PHE A 33 -6.70 5.51 -6.34
N MET A 34 -5.65 5.43 -7.17
CA MET A 34 -5.56 4.45 -8.26
C MET A 34 -5.52 3.01 -7.75
N LEU A 35 -4.80 2.75 -6.65
CA LEU A 35 -4.85 1.45 -5.98
C LEU A 35 -6.30 1.08 -5.59
N GLY A 36 -7.00 2.01 -4.94
CA GLY A 36 -8.40 1.82 -4.55
C GLY A 36 -9.33 1.57 -5.75
N LEU A 37 -9.19 2.37 -6.79
CA LEU A 37 -10.04 2.37 -7.97
C LEU A 37 -9.85 1.15 -8.88
N HIS A 38 -8.62 0.62 -8.99
CA HIS A 38 -8.32 -0.44 -9.95
C HIS A 38 -8.14 -1.83 -9.32
N PHE A 39 -7.80 -1.90 -8.03
CA PHE A 39 -7.47 -3.17 -7.37
C PHE A 39 -8.39 -3.49 -6.21
N VAL A 40 -8.79 -2.50 -5.41
CA VAL A 40 -9.64 -2.73 -4.24
C VAL A 40 -11.11 -2.84 -4.62
N SER A 41 -11.61 -1.90 -5.42
CA SER A 41 -12.98 -1.92 -5.97
C SER A 41 -13.28 -3.17 -6.79
N ASN A 42 -12.26 -3.65 -7.52
CA ASN A 42 -12.33 -4.83 -8.38
C ASN A 42 -12.09 -6.15 -7.61
N GLY A 43 -11.89 -6.09 -6.29
CA GLY A 43 -11.71 -7.26 -5.44
C GLY A 43 -10.36 -7.97 -5.57
N LYS A 44 -9.42 -7.45 -6.37
CA LYS A 44 -8.05 -7.99 -6.51
C LYS A 44 -7.23 -7.80 -5.23
N ILE A 45 -7.50 -6.74 -4.47
CA ILE A 45 -6.88 -6.48 -3.17
C ILE A 45 -8.00 -6.33 -2.13
N PRO A 46 -7.96 -7.04 -1.00
CA PRO A 46 -8.97 -6.94 0.03
C PRO A 46 -8.92 -5.56 0.71
N GLN A 47 -10.07 -5.10 1.18
CA GLN A 47 -10.18 -3.80 1.85
C GLN A 47 -9.32 -3.70 3.12
N SER A 48 -9.04 -4.83 3.79
CA SER A 48 -8.13 -4.89 4.95
C SER A 48 -6.75 -4.35 4.60
N ASP A 49 -6.22 -4.74 3.46
CA ASP A 49 -4.87 -4.42 3.02
C ASP A 49 -4.79 -2.94 2.61
N ALA A 50 -5.81 -2.47 1.89
CA ALA A 50 -5.94 -1.07 1.51
C ALA A 50 -6.06 -0.13 2.73
N ARG A 51 -6.67 -0.61 3.83
CA ARG A 51 -6.72 0.12 5.11
C ARG A 51 -5.34 0.25 5.73
N ILE A 52 -4.49 -0.78 5.69
CA ILE A 52 -3.11 -0.72 6.20
C ILE A 52 -2.29 0.31 5.42
N TYR A 53 -2.34 0.26 4.09
CA TYR A 53 -1.64 1.25 3.25
C TYR A 53 -2.12 2.68 3.53
N SER A 54 -3.43 2.86 3.68
CA SER A 54 -4.02 4.15 4.05
C SER A 54 -3.54 4.62 5.41
N LEU A 55 -3.49 3.74 6.41
CA LEU A 55 -3.05 4.08 7.76
C LEU A 55 -1.59 4.55 7.77
N LEU A 56 -0.69 3.80 7.13
CA LEU A 56 0.73 4.16 7.01
C LEU A 56 0.92 5.51 6.30
N PHE A 57 0.09 5.80 5.30
CA PHE A 57 0.08 7.10 4.63
C PHE A 57 -0.31 8.24 5.58
N HIS A 58 -1.33 8.06 6.43
CA HIS A 58 -1.70 9.08 7.41
C HIS A 58 -0.62 9.24 8.47
N MET A 59 -0.11 8.15 9.05
CA MET A 59 0.92 8.19 10.09
C MET A 59 2.23 8.86 9.62
N ARG A 60 2.56 8.77 8.32
CA ARG A 60 3.67 9.54 7.73
C ARG A 60 3.41 11.05 7.75
N ASN A 61 2.17 11.46 7.54
CA ASN A 61 1.75 12.87 7.50
C ASN A 61 1.39 13.44 8.89
N SER A 62 1.22 12.57 9.90
CA SER A 62 0.98 12.93 11.29
C SER A 62 2.22 13.57 11.92
N SER A 63 2.38 14.88 11.73
CA SER A 63 3.19 15.71 12.63
C SER A 63 2.35 16.61 13.53
N ASP A 64 1.04 16.80 13.27
CA ASP A 64 0.18 17.73 14.05
C ASP A 64 -1.34 17.51 13.91
N TYR A 65 -1.82 16.35 13.41
CA TYR A 65 -3.26 16.11 13.28
C TYR A 65 -3.70 14.76 13.89
N ASP A 66 -4.68 14.90 14.78
CA ASP A 66 -5.62 13.94 15.35
C ASP A 66 -5.22 13.10 16.57
N ASP A 67 -5.88 13.47 17.68
CA ASP A 67 -6.12 12.82 18.97
C ASP A 67 -6.56 11.33 18.93
N PHE A 68 -6.58 10.66 17.78
CA PHE A 68 -7.10 9.30 17.62
C PHE A 68 -6.05 8.24 17.24
N ILE A 69 -4.82 8.62 16.90
CA ILE A 69 -3.76 7.64 16.63
C ILE A 69 -2.68 7.80 17.70
N TYR A 70 -2.91 7.18 18.85
CA TYR A 70 -1.84 6.92 19.82
C TYR A 70 -0.82 5.99 19.16
N CYS A 71 0.16 6.57 18.47
CA CYS A 71 1.20 5.85 17.75
C CYS A 71 2.20 5.25 18.76
N ASP A 72 1.76 4.25 19.53
CA ASP A 72 2.62 3.51 20.42
C ASP A 72 3.51 2.55 19.62
N LYS A 73 4.72 2.29 20.12
CA LYS A 73 5.68 1.37 19.53
C LYS A 73 5.06 -0.02 19.28
N ALA A 74 4.18 -0.45 20.19
CA ALA A 74 3.41 -1.69 20.08
C ALA A 74 2.50 -1.73 18.83
N MET A 75 1.90 -0.61 18.43
CA MET A 75 1.11 -0.54 17.21
C MET A 75 2.00 -0.66 15.96
N VAL A 76 3.18 -0.02 15.95
CA VAL A 76 4.12 -0.13 14.84
C VAL A 76 4.60 -1.57 14.66
N GLU A 77 4.85 -2.28 15.76
CA GLU A 77 5.23 -3.70 15.76
C GLU A 77 4.12 -4.61 15.19
N ASP A 78 2.84 -4.27 15.42
CA ASP A 78 1.69 -4.97 14.84
C ASP A 78 1.46 -4.65 13.35
N TYR A 79 1.92 -3.48 12.87
CA TYR A 79 1.77 -3.08 11.47
C TYR A 79 2.86 -3.60 10.54
N ILE A 80 4.05 -3.89 11.04
CA ILE A 80 5.13 -4.49 10.25
C ILE A 80 4.67 -5.76 9.53
N PRO A 81 4.16 -6.81 10.22
CA PRO A 81 3.76 -8.04 9.55
C PRO A 81 2.60 -7.84 8.57
N LYS A 82 1.69 -6.90 8.85
CA LYS A 82 0.56 -6.56 7.96
C LYS A 82 1.03 -5.86 6.68
N ALA A 83 2.03 -4.98 6.79
CA ALA A 83 2.63 -4.31 5.65
C ALA A 83 3.48 -5.29 4.81
N GLU A 84 4.19 -6.22 5.44
CA GLU A 84 4.91 -7.30 4.75
C GLU A 84 3.93 -8.18 3.97
N ALA A 85 2.85 -8.64 4.60
CA ALA A 85 1.81 -9.40 3.94
C ALA A 85 1.20 -8.66 2.74
N PHE A 86 0.97 -7.34 2.86
CA PHE A 86 0.49 -6.51 1.76
C PHE A 86 1.49 -6.44 0.59
N ILE A 87 2.79 -6.30 0.89
CA ILE A 87 3.83 -6.27 -0.14
C ILE A 87 3.94 -7.61 -0.86
N GLU A 88 3.87 -8.73 -0.13
CA GLU A 88 3.87 -10.06 -0.74
C GLU A 88 2.64 -10.28 -1.61
N HIS A 89 1.45 -9.86 -1.18
CA HIS A 89 0.25 -9.94 -2.01
C HIS A 89 0.38 -9.12 -3.30
N ILE A 90 0.96 -7.91 -3.24
CA ILE A 90 1.25 -7.13 -4.46
C ILE A 90 2.26 -7.84 -5.35
N LYS A 91 3.32 -8.44 -4.78
CA LYS A 91 4.30 -9.20 -5.56
C LYS A 91 3.66 -10.39 -6.26
N GLU A 92 2.76 -11.10 -5.61
CA GLU A 92 2.01 -12.21 -6.21
C GLU A 92 1.18 -11.71 -7.40
N LEU A 93 0.45 -10.61 -7.26
CA LEU A 93 -0.27 -9.98 -8.38
C LEU A 93 0.67 -9.58 -9.54
N ILE A 94 1.87 -9.10 -9.21
CA ILE A 94 2.91 -8.78 -10.20
C ILE A 94 3.53 -10.06 -10.82
N ALA A 95 3.58 -11.19 -10.13
CA ALA A 95 4.17 -12.42 -10.64
C ALA A 95 3.19 -13.27 -11.47
N ILE A 96 1.92 -13.33 -11.06
CA ILE A 96 0.90 -14.18 -11.69
C ILE A 96 0.67 -13.80 -13.16
N GLU A 97 0.64 -12.50 -13.49
CA GLU A 97 0.31 -12.07 -14.85
C GLU A 97 1.54 -11.90 -15.78
N THR A 98 2.75 -12.26 -15.34
CA THR A 98 3.89 -12.36 -16.26
C THR A 98 3.73 -13.50 -17.26
N GLU A 99 2.86 -14.48 -16.97
CA GLU A 99 2.59 -15.63 -17.84
C GLU A 99 1.51 -15.35 -18.90
N GLU A 100 0.65 -14.34 -18.72
CA GLU A 100 -0.45 -14.04 -19.66
C GLU A 100 -0.08 -13.05 -20.78
N SER A 101 1.12 -12.45 -20.75
CA SER A 101 1.56 -11.45 -21.73
C SER A 101 2.33 -12.05 -22.93
N HIS A 102 2.38 -13.38 -23.04
CA HIS A 102 3.00 -14.10 -24.16
C HIS A 102 1.98 -15.02 -24.83
N THR A 103 0.91 -14.47 -25.39
CA THR A 103 0.09 -15.11 -26.43
C THR A 103 -0.42 -14.02 -27.36
#